data_AF-A0A4Q1SCB3-F1
#
_entry.id   AF-A0A4Q1SCB3-F1
#
_cell.length_a   1.000
_cell.length_b   1.000
_cell.length_c   1.000
_cell.angle_alpha   90.00
_cell.angle_beta   90.00
_cell.angle_gamma   90.00
#
_symmetry.space_group_name_H-M   'P 1'
#
loop_
_entity.id
_entity.type
_entity.pdbx_description
1 polymer ?
#
loop_
_entity_poly.entity_id
_entity_poly.type
_entity_poly.pdbx_seq_one_letter_code
_entity_poly.pdbx_strand_id
1 'polypeptide(L)'
;MSTPVNPRRPKRGTYRPKPETLAQLGVSGNPINGLGEATLRRPSPFFWHPPDKHPWGGLQIIARENSRKCPGSMDAFQAAYNYPELVEVAATKTQATPEQLSAQLKQFALAHEADDVGIAPMDPLYVFEGYSVEEPWVIVLGLAHNYERLREVPSDETNGVGVCDVGDQYAKGTRSSYALSNWIRSQGYNASPYPGPSAGALALIPPAIAAGLGELGKHGSLISRYFGAGVRLAGIATDMPLVADFPDHFGADEFCATCQVCTNACPPGAIVPQKQMVRGVERWYVDFDKCIPYFAEAASCGICIAECPWTRPTARPKLLATMERRLRQLEPEKIEQSR
;
A
#
# COMPACT_ATOMS: atom_id res chain seq x y z
N MET A 1 -22.21 16.25 22.18
CA MET A 1 -21.78 17.34 21.27
C MET A 1 -21.58 16.73 19.90
N SER A 2 -22.37 17.08 18.89
CA SER A 2 -22.18 16.55 17.54
C SER A 2 -20.84 17.06 17.01
N THR A 3 -19.90 16.16 16.71
CA THR A 3 -18.66 16.53 16.04
C THR A 3 -19.00 17.32 14.78
N PRO A 4 -18.42 18.51 14.55
CA PRO A 4 -18.69 19.28 13.34
C PRO A 4 -18.44 18.39 12.11
N VAL A 5 -19.41 18.36 11.20
CA VAL A 5 -19.32 17.58 9.97
C VAL A 5 -18.18 18.16 9.16
N ASN A 6 -17.07 17.44 9.02
CA ASN A 6 -15.98 17.84 8.12
C ASN A 6 -16.59 17.92 6.70
N PRO A 7 -16.68 19.10 6.07
CA PRO A 7 -17.37 19.27 4.80
C PRO A 7 -16.70 18.46 3.67
N ARG A 8 -15.42 18.12 3.83
CA ARG A 8 -14.64 17.29 2.90
C ARG A 8 -14.98 15.80 3.02
N ARG A 9 -15.77 15.39 4.02
CA ARG A 9 -16.19 14.00 4.26
C ARG A 9 -17.71 13.87 4.14
N PRO A 10 -18.25 13.81 2.91
CA PRO A 10 -19.67 13.62 2.70
C PRO A 10 -20.15 12.32 3.32
N LYS A 11 -21.44 12.28 3.68
CA LYS A 11 -22.05 11.08 4.26
C LYS A 11 -22.01 9.94 3.25
N ARG A 12 -21.88 8.71 3.75
CA ARG A 12 -21.98 7.51 2.92
C ARG A 12 -23.26 7.51 2.09
N GLY A 13 -23.12 7.21 0.80
CA GLY A 13 -24.23 7.10 -0.15
C GLY A 13 -24.71 8.43 -0.72
N THR A 14 -24.18 9.58 -0.28
CA THR A 14 -24.58 10.90 -0.83
C THR A 14 -23.70 11.35 -1.98
N TYR A 15 -22.51 10.77 -2.16
CA TYR A 15 -21.63 11.10 -3.27
C TYR A 15 -22.26 10.71 -4.63
N ARG A 16 -22.16 11.60 -5.60
CA ARG A 16 -22.46 11.36 -7.02
C ARG A 16 -21.29 11.92 -7.83
N PRO A 17 -20.68 11.14 -8.73
CA PRO A 17 -19.62 11.66 -9.61
C PRO A 17 -20.11 12.84 -10.43
N LYS A 18 -19.22 13.81 -10.66
CA LYS A 18 -19.47 14.91 -11.58
C LYS A 18 -19.62 14.38 -13.01
N PRO A 19 -20.34 15.10 -13.90
CA PRO A 19 -20.55 14.65 -15.28
C PRO A 19 -19.25 14.32 -16.03
N GLU A 20 -18.19 15.12 -15.84
CA GLU A 20 -16.89 14.90 -16.46
C GLU A 20 -16.18 13.63 -15.96
N THR A 21 -16.30 13.31 -14.67
CA THR A 21 -15.78 12.07 -14.08
C THR A 21 -16.58 10.86 -14.58
N LEU A 22 -17.91 10.98 -14.60
CA LEU A 22 -18.81 9.93 -15.08
C LEU A 22 -18.54 9.61 -16.56
N ALA A 23 -18.26 10.62 -17.38
CA ALA A 23 -17.92 10.44 -18.79
C ALA A 23 -16.65 9.61 -19.03
N GLN A 24 -15.76 9.51 -18.03
CA GLN A 24 -14.54 8.69 -18.13
C GLN A 24 -14.77 7.23 -17.70
N LEU A 25 -15.92 6.88 -17.12
CA LEU A 25 -16.25 5.50 -16.69
C LEU A 25 -16.77 4.65 -17.84
N GLY A 26 -15.93 4.45 -18.87
CA GLY A 26 -16.31 3.66 -20.05
C GLY A 26 -16.39 2.15 -19.81
N VAL A 27 -15.61 1.62 -18.88
CA VAL A 27 -15.62 0.20 -18.51
C VAL A 27 -15.48 0.03 -17.00
N SER A 28 -16.06 -1.04 -16.47
CA SER A 28 -15.92 -1.41 -15.06
C SER A 28 -14.47 -1.79 -14.74
N GLY A 29 -13.93 -1.26 -13.63
CA GLY A 29 -12.64 -1.60 -13.06
C GLY A 29 -12.69 -2.89 -12.24
N ASN A 30 -13.89 -3.36 -11.89
CA ASN A 30 -14.07 -4.57 -11.08
C ASN A 30 -13.61 -5.84 -11.83
N PRO A 31 -14.01 -6.11 -13.09
CA PRO A 31 -13.45 -7.19 -13.90
C PRO A 31 -11.95 -7.07 -14.16
N ILE A 32 -11.42 -5.86 -14.36
CA ILE A 32 -9.97 -5.66 -14.58
C ILE A 32 -9.19 -6.17 -13.36
N ASN A 33 -9.66 -5.84 -12.16
CA ASN A 33 -9.10 -6.32 -10.90
C ASN A 33 -9.49 -7.78 -10.59
N GLY A 34 -10.31 -8.43 -11.41
CA GLY A 34 -10.69 -9.83 -11.31
C GLY A 34 -11.73 -10.15 -10.24
N LEU A 35 -12.62 -9.20 -9.91
CA LEU A 35 -13.76 -9.47 -9.03
C LEU A 35 -14.67 -10.54 -9.65
N GLY A 36 -15.00 -11.56 -8.85
CA GLY A 36 -15.83 -12.70 -9.24
C GLY A 36 -15.09 -13.83 -9.95
N GLU A 37 -13.80 -13.65 -10.27
CA GLU A 37 -13.02 -14.68 -10.95
C GLU A 37 -12.52 -15.74 -9.96
N ALA A 38 -12.85 -17.01 -10.21
CA ALA A 38 -12.40 -18.14 -9.40
C ALA A 38 -11.01 -18.70 -9.79
N THR A 39 -10.47 -18.28 -10.94
CA THR A 39 -9.16 -18.74 -11.42
C THR A 39 -8.06 -17.83 -10.91
N LEU A 40 -7.00 -18.43 -10.38
CA LEU A 40 -5.81 -17.71 -9.96
C LEU A 40 -5.10 -17.12 -11.19
N ARG A 41 -4.82 -15.82 -11.16
CA ARG A 41 -4.02 -15.14 -12.18
C ARG A 41 -3.29 -13.92 -11.61
N ARG A 42 -2.30 -13.46 -12.36
CA ARG A 42 -1.57 -12.21 -12.10
C ARG A 42 -2.50 -11.01 -12.11
N PRO A 43 -2.20 -9.94 -11.36
CA PRO A 43 -2.97 -8.70 -11.45
C PRO A 43 -2.79 -8.06 -12.83
N SER A 44 -3.87 -7.51 -13.41
CA SER A 44 -3.77 -6.72 -14.65
C SER A 44 -3.31 -5.29 -14.33
N PRO A 45 -2.58 -4.63 -15.25
CA PRO A 45 -2.31 -3.20 -15.14
C PRO A 45 -3.59 -2.40 -14.91
N PHE A 46 -3.55 -1.54 -13.90
CA PHE A 46 -4.67 -0.70 -13.49
C PHE A 46 -4.15 0.67 -13.03
N PHE A 47 -5.05 1.62 -12.78
CA PHE A 47 -4.82 2.98 -12.30
C PHE A 47 -3.42 3.27 -11.71
N TRP A 48 -2.75 4.28 -12.26
CA TRP A 48 -1.34 4.68 -12.07
C TRP A 48 -0.30 3.99 -12.95
N HIS A 49 -0.67 2.96 -13.71
CA HIS A 49 0.13 2.52 -14.84
C HIS A 49 0.13 3.59 -15.96
N PRO A 50 0.98 3.44 -16.99
CA PRO A 50 0.88 4.24 -18.21
C PRO A 50 -0.57 4.22 -18.77
N PRO A 51 -1.17 5.37 -19.13
CA PRO A 51 -2.58 5.46 -19.54
C PRO A 51 -2.99 4.59 -20.73
N ASP A 52 -2.04 4.16 -21.56
CA ASP A 52 -2.24 3.26 -22.70
C ASP A 52 -2.33 1.79 -22.30
N LYS A 53 -1.96 1.44 -21.06
CA LYS A 53 -2.05 0.06 -20.54
C LYS A 53 -3.38 -0.26 -19.85
N HIS A 54 -4.27 0.70 -19.68
CA HIS A 54 -5.56 0.48 -19.04
C HIS A 54 -6.62 1.52 -19.47
N PRO A 55 -7.92 1.18 -19.44
CA PRO A 55 -8.99 2.04 -19.98
C PRO A 55 -9.42 3.18 -19.04
N TRP A 56 -8.65 3.48 -17.98
CA TRP A 56 -9.00 4.46 -16.93
C TRP A 56 -8.07 5.69 -16.95
N GLY A 57 -7.35 5.92 -18.05
CA GLY A 57 -6.39 7.03 -18.19
C GLY A 57 -7.01 8.42 -17.97
N GLY A 58 -8.24 8.65 -18.41
CA GLY A 58 -8.94 9.92 -18.19
C GLY A 58 -9.19 10.22 -16.70
N LEU A 59 -9.61 9.21 -15.92
CA LEU A 59 -9.78 9.37 -14.46
C LEU A 59 -8.44 9.60 -13.75
N GLN A 60 -7.35 9.02 -14.26
CA GLN A 60 -6.01 9.25 -13.75
C GLN A 60 -5.57 10.71 -13.94
N ILE A 61 -5.94 11.33 -15.06
CA ILE A 61 -5.69 12.75 -15.34
C ILE A 61 -6.48 13.61 -14.36
N ILE A 62 -7.79 13.37 -14.19
CA ILE A 62 -8.64 14.09 -13.24
C ILE A 62 -8.09 13.99 -11.81
N ALA A 63 -7.65 12.81 -11.39
CA ALA A 63 -7.03 12.60 -10.08
C ALA A 63 -5.77 13.44 -9.87
N ARG A 64 -4.88 13.47 -10.88
CA ARG A 64 -3.65 14.29 -10.84
C ARG A 64 -3.98 15.78 -10.79
N GLU A 65 -4.93 16.24 -11.59
CA GLU A 65 -5.34 17.63 -11.63
C GLU A 65 -5.92 18.09 -10.29
N ASN A 66 -6.86 17.33 -9.71
CA ASN A 66 -7.43 17.70 -8.42
C ASN A 66 -6.41 17.62 -7.29
N SER A 67 -5.48 16.64 -7.31
CA SER A 67 -4.36 16.62 -6.36
C SER A 67 -3.49 17.87 -6.46
N ARG A 68 -3.15 18.31 -7.68
CA ARG A 68 -2.26 19.48 -7.90
C ARG A 68 -2.88 20.81 -7.46
N LYS A 69 -4.20 20.90 -7.38
CA LYS A 69 -4.91 22.08 -6.86
C LYS A 69 -4.78 22.22 -5.34
N CYS A 70 -4.43 21.16 -4.62
CA CYS A 70 -4.25 21.20 -3.18
C CYS A 70 -2.99 21.99 -2.78
N PRO A 71 -3.07 22.89 -1.78
CA PRO A 71 -1.92 23.65 -1.30
C PRO A 71 -0.71 22.75 -0.95
N GLY A 72 0.44 23.00 -1.57
CA GLY A 72 1.70 22.27 -1.33
C GLY A 72 1.81 20.89 -1.96
N SER A 73 0.74 20.36 -2.59
CA SER A 73 0.75 18.99 -3.14
C SER A 73 1.77 18.84 -4.27
N MET A 74 1.92 19.86 -5.12
CA MET A 74 2.88 19.81 -6.23
C MET A 74 4.31 19.59 -5.74
N ASP A 75 4.77 20.36 -4.76
CA ASP A 75 6.13 20.26 -4.23
C ASP A 75 6.36 18.90 -3.56
N ALA A 76 5.38 18.45 -2.76
CA ALA A 76 5.46 17.16 -2.06
C ALA A 76 5.60 15.98 -3.03
N PHE A 77 4.84 15.96 -4.14
CA PHE A 77 4.92 14.89 -5.13
C PHE A 77 6.10 15.06 -6.09
N GLN A 78 6.56 16.27 -6.38
CA GLN A 78 7.74 16.51 -7.21
C GLN A 78 8.99 15.93 -6.54
N ALA A 79 9.08 15.98 -5.21
CA ALA A 79 10.17 15.38 -4.45
C ALA A 79 10.28 13.86 -4.63
N ALA A 80 9.21 13.16 -5.03
CA ALA A 80 9.24 11.73 -5.33
C ALA A 80 9.99 11.36 -6.63
N TYR A 81 10.28 12.35 -7.47
CA TYR A 81 11.09 12.19 -8.68
C TYR A 81 12.54 12.66 -8.49
N ASN A 82 12.94 12.98 -7.25
CA ASN A 82 14.32 13.28 -6.91
C ASN A 82 14.97 12.04 -6.29
N TYR A 83 15.79 11.34 -7.08
CA TYR A 83 16.50 10.14 -6.67
C TYR A 83 17.93 10.15 -7.24
N PRO A 84 18.89 9.52 -6.53
CA PRO A 84 20.21 9.30 -7.09
C PRO A 84 20.11 8.35 -8.29
N GLU A 85 20.99 8.52 -9.28
CA GLU A 85 21.14 7.53 -10.34
C GLU A 85 21.56 6.18 -9.76
N LEU A 86 21.15 5.10 -10.42
CA LEU A 86 21.59 3.77 -10.04
C LEU A 86 23.06 3.59 -10.44
N VAL A 87 23.91 3.25 -9.47
CA VAL A 87 25.33 2.97 -9.72
C VAL A 87 25.48 1.67 -10.51
N GLU A 88 26.62 1.42 -11.17
CA GLU A 88 26.86 0.10 -11.77
C GLU A 88 26.95 -1.00 -10.69
N VAL A 89 26.60 -2.24 -11.07
CA VAL A 89 26.78 -3.40 -10.17
C VAL A 89 28.27 -3.66 -10.02
N ALA A 90 28.76 -3.74 -8.78
CA ALA A 90 30.16 -4.00 -8.51
C ALA A 90 30.58 -5.35 -9.11
N ALA A 91 31.76 -5.40 -9.76
CA ALA A 91 32.24 -6.60 -10.44
C ALA A 91 32.50 -7.79 -9.49
N THR A 92 32.77 -7.50 -8.22
CA THR A 92 33.05 -8.51 -7.19
C THR A 92 31.89 -8.60 -6.21
N LYS A 93 31.30 -9.79 -6.09
CA LYS A 93 30.31 -10.09 -5.05
C LYS A 93 30.97 -10.18 -3.68
N THR A 94 30.35 -9.57 -2.68
CA THR A 94 30.75 -9.76 -1.28
C THR A 94 30.63 -11.22 -0.85
N GLN A 95 31.49 -11.65 0.07
CA GLN A 95 31.58 -13.03 0.56
C GLN A 95 30.70 -13.28 1.81
N ALA A 96 29.75 -12.39 2.10
CA ALA A 96 28.83 -12.53 3.22
C ALA A 96 27.77 -13.61 2.97
N THR A 97 27.32 -14.28 4.04
CA THR A 97 26.23 -15.28 3.96
C THR A 97 24.87 -14.61 3.74
N PRO A 98 23.83 -15.35 3.28
CA PRO A 98 22.49 -14.80 3.13
C PRO A 98 21.93 -14.18 4.41
N GLU A 99 22.22 -14.76 5.58
CA GLU A 99 21.80 -14.25 6.89
C GLU A 99 22.47 -12.90 7.18
N GLN A 100 23.78 -12.80 6.93
CA GLN A 100 24.53 -11.57 7.12
C GLN A 100 24.05 -10.46 6.17
N LEU A 101 23.84 -10.80 4.90
CA LEU A 101 23.31 -9.87 3.90
C LEU A 101 21.92 -9.37 4.27
N SER A 102 21.04 -10.27 4.70
CA SER A 102 19.68 -9.91 5.14
C SER A 102 19.71 -8.98 6.34
N ALA A 103 20.55 -9.25 7.33
CA ALA A 103 20.70 -8.39 8.51
C ALA A 103 21.26 -7.01 8.14
N GLN A 104 22.32 -6.96 7.34
CA GLN A 104 22.95 -5.71 6.89
C GLN A 104 22.01 -4.86 6.04
N LEU A 105 21.27 -5.48 5.12
CA LEU A 105 20.26 -4.83 4.29
C LEU A 105 19.18 -4.18 5.14
N LYS A 106 18.62 -4.91 6.12
CA LYS A 106 17.58 -4.39 6.99
C LYS A 106 18.10 -3.21 7.82
N GLN A 107 19.30 -3.35 8.39
CA GLN A 107 19.95 -2.26 9.11
C GLN A 107 20.16 -1.03 8.20
N PHE A 108 20.61 -1.24 6.97
CA PHE A 108 20.80 -0.17 6.00
C PHE A 108 19.47 0.54 5.70
N ALA A 109 18.42 -0.21 5.37
CA ALA A 109 17.11 0.33 5.05
C ALA A 109 16.55 1.21 6.18
N LEU A 110 16.59 0.71 7.42
CA LEU A 110 16.11 1.44 8.61
C LEU A 110 16.96 2.67 8.93
N ALA A 111 18.26 2.65 8.61
CA ALA A 111 19.13 3.82 8.71
C ALA A 111 18.89 4.86 7.58
N HIS A 112 18.15 4.50 6.53
CA HIS A 112 17.91 5.32 5.34
C HIS A 112 16.40 5.50 5.09
N GLU A 113 15.72 6.08 6.07
CA GLU A 113 14.32 6.56 6.02
C GLU A 113 13.21 5.50 5.99
N ALA A 114 13.49 4.20 5.86
CA ALA A 114 12.45 3.18 5.99
C ALA A 114 12.01 3.05 7.46
N ASP A 115 10.71 2.93 7.71
CA ASP A 115 10.14 2.71 9.04
C ASP A 115 9.93 1.21 9.33
N ASP A 116 9.86 0.38 8.28
CA ASP A 116 9.79 -1.08 8.34
C ASP A 116 10.46 -1.70 7.11
N VAL A 117 10.88 -2.96 7.21
CA VAL A 117 11.52 -3.68 6.10
C VAL A 117 11.27 -5.18 6.23
N GLY A 118 10.91 -5.81 5.12
CA GLY A 118 10.75 -7.26 5.06
C GLY A 118 11.17 -7.82 3.72
N ILE A 119 11.49 -9.10 3.73
CA ILE A 119 12.04 -9.85 2.60
C ILE A 119 11.08 -11.00 2.28
N ALA A 120 10.67 -11.13 1.02
CA ALA A 120 9.94 -12.29 0.54
C ALA A 120 10.61 -12.88 -0.71
N PRO A 121 10.51 -14.20 -0.94
CA PRO A 121 10.77 -14.78 -2.24
C PRO A 121 9.84 -14.14 -3.28
N MET A 122 10.34 -13.93 -4.49
CA MET A 122 9.54 -13.44 -5.60
C MET A 122 8.47 -14.49 -5.97
N ASP A 123 7.22 -14.04 -6.11
CA ASP A 123 6.12 -14.85 -6.64
C ASP A 123 5.63 -14.19 -7.95
N PRO A 124 5.42 -14.95 -9.04
CA PRO A 124 4.85 -14.41 -10.28
C PRO A 124 3.53 -13.64 -10.10
N LEU A 125 2.74 -13.94 -9.06
CA LEU A 125 1.49 -13.25 -8.73
C LEU A 125 1.70 -11.85 -8.14
N TYR A 126 2.93 -11.50 -7.77
CA TYR A 126 3.30 -10.13 -7.40
C TYR A 126 3.51 -9.26 -8.63
N VAL A 127 3.73 -9.86 -9.80
CA VAL A 127 4.06 -9.14 -11.04
C VAL A 127 2.80 -8.90 -11.87
N PHE A 128 2.59 -7.66 -12.31
CA PHE A 128 1.48 -7.32 -13.20
C PHE A 128 1.61 -7.99 -14.57
N GLU A 129 0.48 -8.34 -15.19
CA GLU A 129 0.44 -8.85 -16.56
C GLU A 129 1.13 -7.87 -17.54
N GLY A 130 1.91 -8.40 -18.48
CA GLY A 130 2.70 -7.58 -19.42
C GLY A 130 4.01 -7.03 -18.86
N TYR A 131 4.37 -7.40 -17.62
CA TYR A 131 5.69 -7.14 -17.03
C TYR A 131 6.42 -8.45 -16.72
N SER A 132 7.74 -8.35 -16.56
CA SER A 132 8.65 -9.41 -16.12
C SER A 132 9.58 -8.88 -15.04
N VAL A 133 9.85 -9.72 -14.05
CA VAL A 133 10.83 -9.51 -12.98
C VAL A 133 11.49 -10.86 -12.78
N GLU A 134 12.79 -10.94 -13.03
CA GLU A 134 13.55 -12.21 -13.03
C GLU A 134 14.28 -12.42 -11.69
N GLU A 135 14.40 -11.35 -10.90
CA GLU A 135 15.02 -11.37 -9.61
C GLU A 135 14.25 -12.26 -8.62
N PRO A 136 14.93 -13.20 -7.93
CA PRO A 136 14.30 -14.18 -7.05
C PRO A 136 13.79 -13.62 -5.72
N TRP A 137 14.15 -12.38 -5.38
CA TRP A 137 13.78 -11.75 -4.11
C TRP A 137 13.07 -10.42 -4.32
N VAL A 138 12.09 -10.14 -3.46
CA VAL A 138 11.50 -8.83 -3.29
C VAL A 138 11.69 -8.37 -1.85
N ILE A 139 12.28 -7.19 -1.69
CA ILE A 139 12.34 -6.45 -0.44
C ILE A 139 11.22 -5.43 -0.47
N VAL A 140 10.45 -5.33 0.62
CA VAL A 140 9.41 -4.33 0.78
C VAL A 140 9.76 -3.42 1.94
N LEU A 141 9.69 -2.11 1.70
CA LEU A 141 9.88 -1.06 2.70
C LEU A 141 8.51 -0.54 3.14
N GLY A 142 8.33 -0.35 4.45
CA GLY A 142 7.21 0.36 5.04
C GLY A 142 7.58 1.81 5.35
N LEU A 143 6.74 2.76 4.92
CA LEU A 143 6.92 4.20 5.12
C LEU A 143 5.71 4.74 5.88
N ALA A 144 5.89 5.08 7.15
CA ALA A 144 4.82 5.44 8.05
C ALA A 144 4.32 6.87 7.79
N HIS A 145 3.00 7.00 7.66
CA HIS A 145 2.34 8.29 7.59
C HIS A 145 2.39 9.01 8.94
N ASN A 146 2.44 10.35 8.91
CA ASN A 146 2.17 11.13 10.12
C ASN A 146 0.64 11.16 10.35
N TYR A 147 0.16 10.47 11.39
CA TYR A 147 -1.29 10.38 11.66
C TYR A 147 -2.00 11.74 11.78
N GLU A 148 -1.35 12.74 12.38
CA GLU A 148 -1.94 14.07 12.56
C GLU A 148 -2.15 14.80 11.24
N ARG A 149 -1.32 14.51 10.23
CA ARG A 149 -1.50 15.02 8.87
C ARG A 149 -2.43 14.13 8.06
N LEU A 150 -2.25 12.82 8.11
CA LEU A 150 -3.06 11.84 7.40
C LEU A 150 -4.55 11.97 7.75
N ARG A 151 -4.89 12.23 9.02
CA ARG A 151 -6.30 12.38 9.43
C ARG A 151 -6.99 13.60 8.81
N GLU A 152 -6.27 14.51 8.17
CA GLU A 152 -6.84 15.65 7.46
C GLU A 152 -7.39 15.29 6.07
N VAL A 153 -7.22 14.05 5.59
CA VAL A 153 -7.80 13.61 4.31
C VAL A 153 -9.35 13.61 4.33
N PRO A 154 -10.01 13.82 3.18
CA PRO A 154 -9.42 14.16 1.88
C PRO A 154 -9.02 15.64 1.84
N SER A 155 -8.06 15.92 0.97
CA SER A 155 -7.60 17.27 0.69
C SER A 155 -8.45 17.94 -0.39
N ASP A 156 -8.37 19.26 -0.46
CA ASP A 156 -8.98 20.09 -1.50
C ASP A 156 -8.14 21.38 -1.69
N GLU A 157 -8.66 22.34 -2.44
CA GLU A 157 -8.02 23.64 -2.70
C GLU A 157 -7.77 24.48 -1.43
N THR A 158 -8.46 24.17 -0.33
CA THR A 158 -8.34 24.91 0.94
C THR A 158 -7.44 24.19 1.95
N ASN A 159 -7.23 22.88 1.81
CA ASN A 159 -6.40 22.10 2.72
C ASN A 159 -5.63 20.98 2.00
N GLY A 160 -4.30 21.13 1.89
CA GLY A 160 -3.40 20.12 1.33
C GLY A 160 -2.69 19.23 2.34
N VAL A 161 -2.93 19.35 3.66
CA VAL A 161 -2.13 18.69 4.70
C VAL A 161 -2.04 17.17 4.51
N GLY A 162 -3.17 16.51 4.25
CA GLY A 162 -3.24 15.06 4.08
C GLY A 162 -2.58 14.58 2.78
N VAL A 163 -2.84 15.25 1.65
CA VAL A 163 -2.22 14.87 0.37
C VAL A 163 -0.72 15.17 0.32
N CYS A 164 -0.25 16.21 1.01
CA CYS A 164 1.18 16.46 1.17
C CYS A 164 1.87 15.37 2.00
N ASP A 165 1.22 14.84 3.05
CA ASP A 165 1.77 13.71 3.79
C ASP A 165 1.90 12.45 2.92
N VAL A 166 0.98 12.26 1.97
CA VAL A 166 1.09 11.22 0.94
C VAL A 166 2.27 11.45 0.00
N GLY A 167 2.44 12.67 -0.52
CA GLY A 167 3.58 13.03 -1.36
C GLY A 167 4.92 12.80 -0.65
N ASP A 168 5.02 13.20 0.61
CA ASP A 168 6.24 13.03 1.42
C ASP A 168 6.60 11.54 1.59
N GLN A 169 5.63 10.66 1.82
CA GLN A 169 5.92 9.22 1.96
C GLN A 169 6.34 8.59 0.63
N TYR A 170 5.81 9.06 -0.51
CA TYR A 170 6.36 8.65 -1.82
C TYR A 170 7.80 9.13 -1.99
N ALA A 171 8.11 10.38 -1.60
CA ALA A 171 9.46 10.90 -1.68
C ALA A 171 10.46 10.12 -0.81
N LYS A 172 10.07 9.74 0.41
CA LYS A 172 10.86 8.84 1.26
C LYS A 172 11.03 7.46 0.62
N GLY A 173 9.94 6.87 0.12
CA GLY A 173 9.97 5.57 -0.57
C GLY A 173 10.94 5.57 -1.74
N THR A 174 10.95 6.63 -2.55
CA THR A 174 11.92 6.83 -3.63
C THR A 174 13.35 6.90 -3.09
N ARG A 175 13.66 7.82 -2.17
CA ARG A 175 15.04 7.97 -1.66
C ARG A 175 15.55 6.68 -1.00
N SER A 176 14.73 6.06 -0.15
CA SER A 176 15.10 4.86 0.59
C SER A 176 15.32 3.66 -0.33
N SER A 177 14.40 3.39 -1.27
CA SER A 177 14.53 2.25 -2.20
C SER A 177 15.72 2.41 -3.16
N TYR A 178 16.01 3.62 -3.64
CA TYR A 178 17.17 3.88 -4.49
C TYR A 178 18.48 3.80 -3.70
N ALA A 179 18.53 4.35 -2.49
CA ALA A 179 19.70 4.24 -1.62
C ALA A 179 20.02 2.77 -1.32
N LEU A 180 19.00 1.98 -0.96
CA LEU A 180 19.17 0.56 -0.69
C LEU A 180 19.57 -0.21 -1.97
N SER A 181 18.96 0.10 -3.11
CA SER A 181 19.35 -0.51 -4.39
C SER A 181 20.81 -0.23 -4.72
N ASN A 182 21.28 1.01 -4.52
CA ASN A 182 22.69 1.35 -4.71
C ASN A 182 23.62 0.65 -3.73
N TRP A 183 23.20 0.48 -2.47
CA TRP A 183 23.95 -0.33 -1.52
C TRP A 183 24.04 -1.79 -1.99
N ILE A 184 22.94 -2.42 -2.39
CA ILE A 184 22.92 -3.79 -2.92
C ILE A 184 23.84 -3.93 -4.16
N ARG A 185 23.79 -2.95 -5.06
CA ARG A 185 24.62 -2.92 -6.27
C ARG A 185 26.11 -2.79 -5.95
N SER A 186 26.44 -2.02 -4.91
CA SER A 186 27.82 -1.95 -4.39
C SER A 186 28.31 -3.27 -3.79
N GLN A 187 27.39 -4.16 -3.37
CA GLN A 187 27.72 -5.52 -2.89
C GLN A 187 27.89 -6.55 -4.03
N GLY A 188 27.69 -6.13 -5.29
CA GLY A 188 27.85 -6.97 -6.49
C GLY A 188 26.58 -7.70 -6.95
N TYR A 189 25.41 -7.23 -6.54
CA TYR A 189 24.12 -7.83 -6.87
C TYR A 189 23.22 -6.86 -7.66
N ASN A 190 22.38 -7.40 -8.54
CA ASN A 190 21.37 -6.62 -9.24
C ASN A 190 20.31 -6.14 -8.24
N ALA A 191 19.86 -4.90 -8.40
CA ALA A 191 18.73 -4.35 -7.66
C ALA A 191 17.98 -3.31 -8.49
N SER A 192 16.65 -3.44 -8.50
CA SER A 192 15.72 -2.60 -9.25
C SER A 192 14.67 -2.02 -8.28
N PRO A 193 14.61 -0.69 -8.06
CA PRO A 193 13.66 -0.07 -7.14
C PRO A 193 12.28 0.14 -7.77
N TYR A 194 11.23 0.03 -6.95
CA TYR A 194 9.81 0.24 -7.27
C TYR A 194 9.13 1.13 -6.21
N PRO A 195 9.39 2.45 -6.19
CA PRO A 195 8.95 3.33 -5.10
C PRO A 195 7.52 3.88 -5.18
N GLY A 196 6.84 3.78 -6.34
CA GLY A 196 5.68 4.61 -6.64
C GLY A 196 6.07 6.09 -6.85
N PRO A 197 5.12 7.02 -7.09
CA PRO A 197 3.67 6.83 -7.13
C PRO A 197 3.14 6.23 -8.44
N SER A 198 3.95 6.23 -9.50
CA SER A 198 3.61 5.54 -10.74
C SER A 198 3.73 4.03 -10.55
N ALA A 199 2.75 3.28 -11.02
CA ALA A 199 2.77 1.83 -10.91
C ALA A 199 3.78 1.23 -11.92
N GLY A 200 4.60 0.31 -11.42
CA GLY A 200 5.55 -0.47 -12.21
C GLY A 200 5.17 -1.94 -12.25
N ALA A 201 6.16 -2.82 -12.32
CA ALA A 201 5.93 -4.26 -12.46
C ALA A 201 5.31 -4.91 -11.21
N LEU A 202 5.53 -4.37 -10.01
CA LEU A 202 5.17 -5.02 -8.75
C LEU A 202 3.88 -4.50 -8.11
N ALA A 203 2.99 -5.41 -7.74
CA ALA A 203 1.90 -5.19 -6.79
C ALA A 203 2.44 -5.44 -5.38
N LEU A 204 2.68 -4.37 -4.60
CA LEU A 204 3.46 -4.44 -3.35
C LEU A 204 2.74 -5.02 -2.13
N ILE A 205 1.40 -5.02 -2.09
CA ILE A 205 0.67 -5.52 -0.90
C ILE A 205 0.90 -7.04 -0.69
N PRO A 206 0.76 -7.92 -1.69
CA PRO A 206 1.04 -9.35 -1.51
C PRO A 206 2.44 -9.67 -0.96
N PRO A 207 3.57 -9.16 -1.52
CA PRO A 207 4.88 -9.42 -0.93
C PRO A 207 5.06 -8.77 0.45
N ALA A 208 4.40 -7.64 0.75
CA ALA A 208 4.42 -7.06 2.09
C ALA A 208 3.79 -7.98 3.14
N ILE A 209 2.68 -8.63 2.79
CA ILE A 209 2.02 -9.62 3.65
C ILE A 209 2.92 -10.85 3.82
N ALA A 210 3.47 -11.37 2.72
CA ALA A 210 4.38 -12.53 2.76
C ALA A 210 5.62 -12.26 3.62
N ALA A 211 6.14 -11.04 3.57
CA ALA A 211 7.31 -10.57 4.33
C ALA A 211 6.98 -10.10 5.76
N GLY A 212 5.73 -10.25 6.23
CA GLY A 212 5.37 -9.94 7.62
C GLY A 212 5.17 -8.46 7.96
N LEU A 213 5.05 -7.57 6.97
CA LEU A 213 4.80 -6.13 7.24
C LEU A 213 3.36 -5.86 7.69
N GLY A 214 2.44 -6.82 7.51
CA GLY A 214 1.07 -6.70 7.99
C GLY A 214 0.07 -7.63 7.33
N GLU A 215 -1.22 -7.35 7.57
CA GLU A 215 -2.35 -8.12 7.06
C GLU A 215 -3.21 -7.27 6.10
N LEU A 216 -4.00 -7.91 5.22
CA LEU A 216 -4.92 -7.19 4.34
C LEU A 216 -6.14 -6.67 5.12
N GLY A 217 -6.35 -5.35 5.12
CA GLY A 217 -7.52 -4.72 5.73
C GLY A 217 -8.77 -4.76 4.85
N LYS A 218 -9.95 -4.67 5.48
CA LYS A 218 -11.26 -4.54 4.80
C LYS A 218 -11.31 -3.43 3.74
N HIS A 219 -10.54 -2.36 3.96
CA HIS A 219 -10.42 -1.24 3.03
C HIS A 219 -9.47 -1.50 1.84
N GLY A 220 -9.01 -2.74 1.64
CA GLY A 220 -8.16 -3.12 0.50
C GLY A 220 -6.72 -2.63 0.57
N SER A 221 -6.23 -2.25 1.74
CA SER A 221 -4.82 -1.83 1.95
C SER A 221 -4.21 -2.59 3.11
N LEU A 222 -2.88 -2.60 3.18
CA LEU A 222 -2.13 -3.24 4.26
C LEU A 222 -2.47 -2.59 5.61
N ILE A 223 -2.60 -3.39 6.66
CA ILE A 223 -2.60 -2.94 8.05
C ILE A 223 -1.32 -3.49 8.69
N SER A 224 -0.38 -2.62 8.98
CA SER A 224 0.84 -2.95 9.72
C SER A 224 0.56 -3.05 11.22
N ARG A 225 1.23 -3.99 11.89
CA ARG A 225 1.23 -4.10 13.36
C ARG A 225 1.66 -2.79 14.04
N TYR A 226 2.62 -2.09 13.47
CA TYR A 226 3.25 -0.91 14.09
C TYR A 226 2.62 0.41 13.67
N PHE A 227 2.08 0.50 12.44
CA PHE A 227 1.59 1.76 11.86
C PHE A 227 0.10 1.73 11.50
N GLY A 228 -0.57 0.58 11.67
CA GLY A 228 -1.94 0.39 11.20
C GLY A 228 -2.04 0.49 9.69
N ALA A 229 -3.14 1.06 9.19
CA ALA A 229 -3.29 1.24 7.74
C ALA A 229 -2.50 2.45 7.20
N GLY A 230 -1.97 3.30 8.08
CA GLY A 230 -1.20 4.49 7.73
C GLY A 230 0.23 4.19 7.32
N VAL A 231 0.41 3.32 6.32
CA VAL A 231 1.72 2.92 5.79
C VAL A 231 1.69 2.93 4.27
N ARG A 232 2.74 3.46 3.65
CA ARG A 232 3.05 3.32 2.22
C ARG A 232 4.11 2.25 2.02
N LEU A 233 4.16 1.71 0.82
CA LEU A 233 5.09 0.65 0.46
C LEU A 233 5.97 1.10 -0.71
N ALA A 234 7.25 0.72 -0.64
CA ALA A 234 8.17 0.73 -1.77
C ALA A 234 8.79 -0.67 -1.91
N GLY A 235 9.12 -1.09 -3.13
CA GLY A 235 9.71 -2.40 -3.40
C GLY A 235 11.12 -2.32 -3.97
N ILE A 236 11.90 -3.37 -3.81
CA ILE A 236 13.16 -3.60 -4.52
C ILE A 236 13.18 -5.06 -4.96
N ALA A 237 13.40 -5.32 -6.24
CA ALA A 237 13.67 -6.67 -6.74
C ALA A 237 15.19 -6.88 -6.83
N THR A 238 15.71 -8.03 -6.37
CA THR A 238 17.16 -8.28 -6.30
C THR A 238 17.55 -9.75 -6.49
N ASP A 239 18.75 -9.99 -7.02
CA ASP A 239 19.40 -11.31 -7.05
C ASP A 239 20.37 -11.56 -5.88
N MET A 240 20.43 -10.62 -4.92
CA MET A 240 21.14 -10.81 -3.65
C MET A 240 20.56 -12.01 -2.92
N PRO A 241 21.37 -12.99 -2.47
CA PRO A 241 20.86 -14.12 -1.73
C PRO A 241 20.45 -13.66 -0.33
N LEU A 242 19.19 -13.86 0.02
CA LEU A 242 18.57 -13.37 1.25
C LEU A 242 17.86 -14.50 1.99
N VAL A 243 17.43 -14.21 3.21
CA VAL A 243 16.57 -15.06 4.05
C VAL A 243 15.20 -14.41 4.12
N ALA A 244 14.17 -15.18 3.76
CA ALA A 244 12.79 -14.73 3.81
C ALA A 244 12.33 -14.42 5.24
N ASP A 245 11.52 -13.39 5.37
CA ASP A 245 10.64 -13.21 6.52
C ASP A 245 9.37 -14.05 6.37
N PHE A 246 8.55 -14.04 7.42
CA PHE A 246 7.31 -14.80 7.49
C PHE A 246 6.12 -13.89 7.78
N PRO A 247 4.91 -14.25 7.32
CA PRO A 247 3.71 -13.48 7.61
C PRO A 247 3.50 -13.25 9.11
N ASP A 248 3.08 -12.03 9.45
CA ASP A 248 2.76 -11.62 10.81
C ASP A 248 1.25 -11.60 11.03
N HIS A 249 0.72 -12.62 11.71
CA HIS A 249 -0.71 -12.71 12.03
C HIS A 249 -0.98 -12.13 13.42
N PHE A 250 -1.55 -10.93 13.46
CA PHE A 250 -1.83 -10.19 14.70
C PHE A 250 -3.33 -9.91 14.92
N GLY A 251 -4.18 -10.39 14.02
CA GLY A 251 -5.63 -10.41 14.15
C GLY A 251 -6.32 -9.26 13.42
N ALA A 252 -5.66 -8.61 12.46
CA ALA A 252 -6.27 -7.50 11.73
C ALA A 252 -7.42 -7.99 10.85
N ASP A 253 -7.28 -9.16 10.22
CA ASP A 253 -8.32 -9.78 9.39
C ASP A 253 -9.58 -10.15 10.20
N GLU A 254 -9.41 -10.80 11.34
CA GLU A 254 -10.51 -11.18 12.24
C GLU A 254 -11.20 -9.94 12.83
N PHE A 255 -10.41 -8.93 13.20
CA PHE A 255 -10.98 -7.64 13.62
C PHE A 255 -11.79 -7.01 12.49
N CYS A 256 -11.29 -7.07 11.26
CA CYS A 256 -11.99 -6.56 10.09
C CYS A 256 -13.34 -7.24 9.89
N ALA A 257 -13.49 -8.54 10.18
CA ALA A 257 -14.77 -9.24 10.01
C ALA A 257 -15.95 -8.57 10.75
N THR A 258 -15.71 -8.00 11.94
CA THR A 258 -16.75 -7.37 12.77
C THR A 258 -16.74 -5.84 12.70
N CYS A 259 -15.59 -5.21 12.47
CA CYS A 259 -15.46 -3.76 12.39
C CYS A 259 -16.16 -3.17 11.16
N GLN A 260 -16.91 -2.07 11.33
CA GLN A 260 -17.63 -1.37 10.24
C GLN A 260 -17.14 0.08 10.02
N VAL A 261 -16.03 0.48 10.64
CA VAL A 261 -15.60 1.89 10.66
C VAL A 261 -15.29 2.41 9.24
N CYS A 262 -14.42 1.74 8.48
CA CYS A 262 -14.10 2.16 7.11
C CYS A 262 -15.31 2.05 6.17
N THR A 263 -16.12 1.00 6.32
CA THR A 263 -17.38 0.79 5.57
C THR A 263 -18.35 1.95 5.76
N ASN A 264 -18.53 2.42 7.00
CA ASN A 264 -19.43 3.52 7.31
C ASN A 264 -18.87 4.89 6.92
N ALA A 265 -17.54 5.05 6.95
CA ALA A 265 -16.88 6.30 6.60
C ALA A 265 -16.74 6.52 5.09
N CYS A 266 -16.77 5.46 4.27
CA CYS A 266 -16.57 5.52 2.82
C CYS A 266 -17.73 6.25 2.12
N PRO A 267 -17.52 7.47 1.57
CA PRO A 267 -18.60 8.23 0.96
C PRO A 267 -19.28 7.55 -0.25
N PRO A 268 -18.55 6.92 -1.19
CA PRO A 268 -19.19 6.22 -2.31
C PRO A 268 -19.74 4.84 -1.92
N GLY A 269 -19.52 4.36 -0.69
CA GLY A 269 -19.97 3.03 -0.26
C GLY A 269 -19.27 1.88 -0.98
N ALA A 270 -17.99 2.05 -1.30
CA ALA A 270 -17.18 1.09 -2.06
C ALA A 270 -16.70 -0.12 -1.23
N ILE A 271 -16.81 -0.07 0.10
CA ILE A 271 -16.30 -1.11 1.01
C ILE A 271 -17.48 -1.90 1.58
N VAL A 272 -17.49 -3.22 1.36
CA VAL A 272 -18.56 -4.13 1.82
C VAL A 272 -18.10 -4.98 3.01
N PRO A 273 -19.02 -5.49 3.84
CA PRO A 273 -18.65 -6.22 5.06
C PRO A 273 -18.26 -7.69 4.83
N GLN A 274 -18.28 -8.18 3.59
CA GLN A 274 -17.88 -9.54 3.22
C GLN A 274 -16.62 -9.55 2.36
N LYS A 275 -15.80 -10.59 2.51
CA LYS A 275 -14.76 -10.91 1.53
C LYS A 275 -15.41 -11.29 0.19
N GLN A 276 -14.68 -11.09 -0.89
CA GLN A 276 -15.14 -11.35 -2.25
C GLN A 276 -14.11 -12.25 -2.94
N MET A 277 -14.59 -13.09 -3.86
CA MET A 277 -13.72 -13.86 -4.75
C MET A 277 -13.04 -12.89 -5.72
N VAL A 278 -11.71 -12.83 -5.69
CA VAL A 278 -10.92 -11.96 -6.57
C VAL A 278 -9.73 -12.76 -7.06
N ARG A 279 -9.62 -12.99 -8.38
CA ARG A 279 -8.53 -13.76 -9.01
C ARG A 279 -8.21 -15.06 -8.25
N GLY A 280 -9.22 -15.88 -8.00
CA GLY A 280 -9.11 -17.19 -7.36
C GLY A 280 -8.85 -17.19 -5.84
N VAL A 281 -8.92 -16.03 -5.18
CA VAL A 281 -8.73 -15.92 -3.73
C VAL A 281 -9.85 -15.10 -3.11
N GLU A 282 -10.49 -15.66 -2.07
CA GLU A 282 -11.44 -14.92 -1.25
C GLU A 282 -10.69 -13.91 -0.34
N ARG A 283 -10.95 -12.62 -0.54
CA ARG A 283 -10.21 -11.54 0.14
C ARG A 283 -11.06 -10.31 0.35
N TRP A 284 -10.62 -9.40 1.21
CA TRP A 284 -11.20 -8.06 1.29
C TRP A 284 -11.02 -7.32 -0.04
N TYR A 285 -12.09 -6.67 -0.49
CA TYR A 285 -12.11 -5.99 -1.78
C TYR A 285 -12.83 -4.65 -1.68
N VAL A 286 -12.37 -3.68 -2.46
CA VAL A 286 -12.99 -2.38 -2.62
C VAL A 286 -13.55 -2.29 -4.02
N ASP A 287 -14.81 -1.91 -4.16
CA ASP A 287 -15.46 -1.69 -5.45
C ASP A 287 -14.80 -0.50 -6.17
N PHE A 288 -14.04 -0.80 -7.23
CA PHE A 288 -13.26 0.20 -7.95
C PHE A 288 -14.13 1.17 -8.73
N ASP A 289 -15.31 0.73 -9.18
CA ASP A 289 -16.29 1.56 -9.89
C ASP A 289 -16.87 2.66 -9.00
N LYS A 290 -16.85 2.43 -7.69
CA LYS A 290 -17.30 3.40 -6.68
C LYS A 290 -16.13 4.21 -6.10
N CYS A 291 -15.02 3.55 -5.80
CA CYS A 291 -13.89 4.17 -5.11
C CYS A 291 -13.14 5.17 -6.00
N ILE A 292 -12.78 4.77 -7.21
CA ILE A 292 -11.85 5.54 -8.05
C ILE A 292 -12.45 6.88 -8.53
N PRO A 293 -13.75 6.99 -8.90
CA PRO A 293 -14.35 8.29 -9.21
C PRO A 293 -14.27 9.28 -8.05
N TYR A 294 -14.62 8.83 -6.84
CA TYR A 294 -14.52 9.66 -5.64
C TYR A 294 -13.08 10.02 -5.34
N PHE A 295 -12.16 9.05 -5.48
CA PHE A 295 -10.73 9.26 -5.29
C PHE A 295 -10.17 10.31 -6.26
N ALA A 296 -10.61 10.30 -7.52
CA ALA A 296 -10.18 11.24 -8.55
C ALA A 296 -10.67 12.68 -8.28
N GLU A 297 -11.87 12.83 -7.74
CA GLU A 297 -12.42 14.15 -7.38
C GLU A 297 -11.89 14.68 -6.04
N ALA A 298 -11.65 13.79 -5.07
CA ALA A 298 -11.28 14.14 -3.70
C ALA A 298 -9.75 14.13 -3.48
N ALA A 299 -8.99 14.62 -4.47
CA ALA A 299 -7.54 14.81 -4.43
C ALA A 299 -6.78 13.64 -3.79
N SER A 300 -7.04 12.43 -4.28
CA SER A 300 -6.50 11.17 -3.71
C SER A 300 -7.03 10.89 -2.30
N CYS A 301 -8.30 10.49 -2.22
CA CYS A 301 -8.96 10.11 -0.96
C CYS A 301 -8.16 9.09 -0.13
N GLY A 302 -8.24 9.22 1.21
CA GLY A 302 -7.66 8.26 2.16
C GLY A 302 -8.51 8.07 3.41
N ILE A 303 -9.81 8.40 3.37
CA ILE A 303 -10.69 8.42 4.56
C ILE A 303 -10.68 7.07 5.29
N CYS A 304 -10.80 5.97 4.55
CA CYS A 304 -10.83 4.63 5.12
C CYS A 304 -9.55 4.28 5.89
N ILE A 305 -8.40 4.81 5.45
CA ILE A 305 -7.10 4.62 6.09
C ILE A 305 -7.00 5.45 7.37
N ALA A 306 -7.36 6.74 7.27
CA ALA A 306 -7.34 7.66 8.41
C ALA A 306 -8.30 7.24 9.52
N GLU A 307 -9.48 6.74 9.16
CA GLU A 307 -10.52 6.34 10.11
C GLU A 307 -10.27 4.96 10.73
N CYS A 308 -9.46 4.11 10.08
CA CYS A 308 -9.18 2.77 10.54
C CYS A 308 -8.71 2.77 12.01
N PRO A 309 -9.35 2.01 12.91
CA PRO A 309 -8.97 1.98 14.32
C PRO A 309 -7.50 1.60 14.56
N TRP A 310 -6.93 0.77 13.68
CA TRP A 310 -5.51 0.40 13.71
C TRP A 310 -4.56 1.57 13.43
N THR A 311 -4.99 2.54 12.62
CA THR A 311 -4.17 3.72 12.29
C THR A 311 -4.08 4.69 13.47
N ARG A 312 -5.10 4.71 14.32
CA ARG A 312 -5.20 5.63 15.47
C ARG A 312 -4.19 5.23 16.56
N PRO A 313 -3.16 6.07 16.88
CA PRO A 313 -2.09 5.70 17.82
C PRO A 313 -2.60 5.34 19.22
N THR A 314 -3.68 5.96 19.68
CA THR A 314 -4.27 5.72 21.00
C THR A 314 -5.14 4.46 21.08
N ALA A 315 -5.65 3.96 19.94
CA ALA A 315 -6.49 2.76 19.89
C ALA A 315 -5.66 1.51 19.60
N ARG A 316 -4.64 1.60 18.74
CA ARG A 316 -3.84 0.46 18.26
C ARG A 316 -3.27 -0.43 19.38
N PRO A 317 -2.63 0.09 20.45
CA PRO A 317 -2.11 -0.77 21.53
C PRO A 317 -3.20 -1.61 22.21
N LYS A 318 -4.39 -1.05 22.39
CA LYS A 318 -5.54 -1.74 22.99
C LYS A 318 -6.10 -2.82 22.06
N LEU A 319 -6.11 -2.55 20.75
CA LEU A 319 -6.52 -3.50 19.73
C LEU A 319 -5.55 -4.68 19.67
N LEU A 320 -4.23 -4.43 19.66
CA LEU A 320 -3.21 -5.47 19.70
C LEU A 320 -3.39 -6.39 20.91
N ALA A 321 -3.50 -5.83 22.11
CA ALA A 321 -3.73 -6.63 23.33
C ALA A 321 -5.06 -7.41 23.29
N THR A 322 -6.10 -6.83 22.70
CA THR A 322 -7.40 -7.49 22.56
C THR A 322 -7.34 -8.65 21.57
N MET A 323 -6.69 -8.44 20.42
CA MET A 323 -6.58 -9.46 19.38
C MET A 323 -5.64 -10.58 19.79
N GLU A 324 -4.52 -10.28 20.45
CA GLU A 324 -3.64 -11.31 21.02
C GLU A 324 -4.40 -12.26 21.95
N ARG A 325 -5.23 -11.72 22.86
CA ARG A 325 -6.07 -12.55 23.75
C ARG A 325 -7.08 -13.39 22.96
N ARG A 326 -7.68 -12.84 21.91
CA ARG A 326 -8.66 -13.56 21.07
C ARG A 326 -8.02 -14.68 20.27
N LEU A 327 -6.87 -14.42 19.64
CA LEU A 327 -6.14 -15.42 18.86
C LEU A 327 -5.72 -16.61 19.72
N ARG A 328 -5.22 -16.36 20.94
CA ARG A 328 -4.90 -17.43 21.91
C ARG A 328 -6.12 -18.30 22.28
N GLN A 329 -7.34 -17.78 22.19
CA GLN A 329 -8.57 -18.54 22.44
C GLN A 329 -9.04 -19.34 21.22
N LEU A 330 -8.77 -18.83 20.02
CA LEU A 330 -9.17 -19.46 18.75
C LEU A 330 -8.19 -20.56 18.34
N GLU A 331 -6.93 -20.46 18.74
CA GLU A 331 -5.86 -21.41 18.39
C GLU A 331 -5.13 -21.94 19.65
N PRO A 332 -5.82 -22.64 20.58
CA PRO A 332 -5.22 -23.10 21.82
C PRO A 332 -4.04 -24.08 21.60
N GLU A 333 -4.04 -24.82 20.48
CA GLU A 333 -3.04 -25.84 20.14
C GLU A 333 -1.69 -25.25 19.67
N LYS A 334 -1.62 -23.98 19.21
CA LYS A 334 -0.35 -23.35 18.81
C LYS A 334 0.50 -22.87 19.99
N ILE A 335 -0.02 -22.92 21.22
CA ILE A 335 0.68 -22.49 22.43
C ILE A 335 1.66 -23.56 22.94
N GLU A 336 1.45 -24.83 22.60
CA GLU A 336 2.24 -25.94 23.14
C GLU A 336 3.52 -26.23 22.35
N GLN A 337 3.66 -25.67 21.14
CA GLN A 337 4.84 -25.84 20.28
C GLN A 337 5.83 -24.66 20.33
N SER A 338 5.54 -23.61 21.11
CA SER A 338 6.39 -22.43 21.26
C SER A 338 7.03 -22.31 22.66
N ARG A 339 7.11 -23.41 23.42
CA ARG A 339 7.76 -23.49 24.74
C ARG A 339 9.00 -24.35 24.70
#